data_AF-A0A7D5CKT6-F1
#
_entry.id   AF-A0A7D5CKT6-F1
#
_cell.length_a   1.000
_cell.length_b   1.000
_cell.length_c   1.000
_cell.angle_alpha   90.00
_cell.angle_beta   90.00
_cell.angle_gamma   90.00
#
_symmetry.space_group_name_H-M   'P 1'
#
loop_
_entity.id
_entity.type
_entity.pdbx_description
1 polymer ?
#
loop_
_entity_poly.entity_id
_entity_poly.type
_entity_poly.pdbx_seq_one_letter_code
_entity_poly.pdbx_strand_id
1 'polypeptide(L)'
;MAGPEPQQLRRLIDRFPQPPDDDQFAHADDLLDGAYDRMAGAWYDRLRDLTDAYADGDALREELLAHAEAVPAFRLSDGAAPLRERRRRLTEAADAHPVIAEVAAWYGDLRDLLEDDPDDLTPVERALHDFGYAVAHGLFLRASAPETVVRRLRLAYRLVGVRIDDTATDGAERTTFTCPYRNLGADRCGKRWLCHEKLDRVDDGYVTYLAERGIDYQRPRGCAGSAQCYSTVARESPEQWWPKTPPDAVSES
;
A
#
# COMPACT_ATOMS: atom_id res chain seq x y z
N MET A 1 -4.09 -19.61 -1.35
CA MET A 1 -3.20 -18.43 -1.34
C MET A 1 -3.82 -17.45 -0.37
N ALA A 2 -3.05 -16.74 0.43
CA ALA A 2 -3.60 -15.71 1.29
C ALA A 2 -3.89 -14.49 0.40
N GLY A 3 -5.15 -14.29 0.04
CA GLY A 3 -5.55 -13.22 -0.88
C GLY A 3 -6.97 -13.40 -1.36
N PRO A 4 -7.57 -12.34 -1.92
CA PRO A 4 -8.96 -12.34 -2.28
C PRO A 4 -9.26 -13.35 -3.39
N GLU A 5 -10.45 -13.94 -3.35
CA GLU A 5 -10.92 -14.80 -4.42
C GLU A 5 -10.92 -14.03 -5.75
N PRO A 6 -10.30 -14.54 -6.83
CA PRO A 6 -10.13 -13.79 -8.08
C PRO A 6 -11.44 -13.28 -8.69
N GLN A 7 -12.53 -14.04 -8.52
CA GLN A 7 -13.86 -13.61 -8.99
C GLN A 7 -14.43 -12.45 -8.18
N GLN A 8 -14.16 -12.40 -6.87
CA GLN A 8 -14.57 -11.30 -6.01
C GLN A 8 -13.81 -10.04 -6.39
N LEU A 9 -12.49 -10.14 -6.61
CA LEU A 9 -11.68 -9.04 -7.08
C LEU A 9 -12.16 -8.50 -8.43
N ARG A 10 -12.36 -9.37 -9.44
CA ARG A 10 -12.89 -8.95 -10.75
C ARG A 10 -14.22 -8.21 -10.64
N ARG A 11 -15.18 -8.74 -9.85
CA ARG A 11 -16.48 -8.08 -9.62
C ARG A 11 -16.32 -6.71 -8.97
N LEU A 12 -15.34 -6.52 -8.10
CA LEU A 12 -15.06 -5.22 -7.51
C LEU A 12 -14.47 -4.27 -8.56
N ILE A 13 -13.47 -4.71 -9.33
CA ILE A 13 -12.84 -3.91 -10.38
C ILE A 13 -13.84 -3.49 -11.46
N ASP A 14 -14.76 -4.37 -11.86
CA ASP A 14 -15.81 -4.08 -12.85
C ASP A 14 -16.83 -3.02 -12.37
N ARG A 15 -16.90 -2.76 -11.06
CA ARG A 15 -17.77 -1.74 -10.45
C ARG A 15 -17.08 -0.38 -10.30
N PHE A 16 -15.87 -0.21 -10.84
CA PHE A 16 -15.20 1.09 -10.81
C PHE A 16 -16.11 2.19 -11.37
N PRO A 17 -16.39 3.26 -10.60
CA PRO A 17 -17.19 4.37 -11.08
C PRO A 17 -16.46 5.03 -12.26
N GLN A 18 -17.07 5.01 -13.45
CA GLN A 18 -16.48 5.64 -14.62
C GLN A 18 -16.73 7.15 -14.60
N PRO A 19 -15.77 7.97 -15.05
CA PRO A 19 -15.95 9.41 -15.13
C PRO A 19 -17.09 9.75 -16.10
N PRO A 20 -18.11 10.52 -15.69
CA PRO A 20 -19.14 11.02 -16.58
C PRO A 20 -18.56 11.98 -17.62
N ASP A 21 -19.13 11.98 -18.83
CA ASP A 21 -18.75 12.89 -19.91
C ASP A 21 -19.60 14.17 -19.85
N ASP A 22 -19.34 15.01 -18.85
CA ASP A 22 -19.99 16.30 -18.69
C ASP A 22 -19.08 17.39 -18.09
N ASP A 23 -19.44 18.66 -18.33
CA ASP A 23 -18.65 19.83 -17.91
C ASP A 23 -18.58 19.98 -16.37
N GLN A 24 -19.59 19.47 -15.65
CA GLN A 24 -19.65 19.54 -14.18
C GLN A 24 -18.64 18.57 -13.56
N PHE A 25 -18.51 17.37 -14.13
CA PHE A 25 -17.45 16.43 -13.79
C PHE A 25 -16.07 16.98 -14.13
N ALA A 26 -15.87 17.54 -15.33
CA ALA A 26 -14.59 18.13 -15.72
C ALA A 26 -14.13 19.21 -14.72
N HIS A 27 -15.06 20.07 -14.28
CA HIS A 27 -14.77 21.05 -13.24
C HIS A 27 -14.45 20.42 -11.87
N ALA A 28 -15.17 19.37 -11.48
CA ALA A 28 -14.91 18.66 -10.23
C ALA A 28 -13.54 17.97 -10.23
N ASP A 29 -13.09 17.37 -11.35
CA ASP A 29 -11.76 16.77 -11.43
C ASP A 29 -10.64 17.82 -11.51
N ASP A 30 -10.88 18.98 -12.12
CA ASP A 30 -9.94 20.11 -12.08
C ASP A 30 -9.65 20.56 -10.65
N LEU A 31 -10.66 20.56 -9.76
CA LEU A 31 -10.49 20.84 -8.33
C LEU A 31 -9.55 19.81 -7.66
N LEU A 32 -9.50 18.59 -8.19
CA LEU A 32 -8.66 17.48 -7.76
C LEU A 32 -7.34 17.36 -8.56
N ASP A 33 -6.94 18.42 -9.26
CA ASP A 33 -5.75 18.47 -10.11
C ASP A 33 -5.73 17.32 -11.16
N GLY A 34 -6.88 16.92 -11.70
CA GLY A 34 -7.03 15.86 -12.70
C GLY A 34 -6.76 14.44 -12.18
N ALA A 35 -6.89 14.23 -10.86
CA ALA A 35 -6.52 12.96 -10.23
C ALA A 35 -7.47 11.82 -10.63
N TYR A 36 -8.76 12.10 -10.78
CA TYR A 36 -9.75 11.13 -11.20
C TYR A 36 -9.46 10.67 -12.62
N ASP A 37 -9.28 11.57 -13.58
CA ASP A 37 -9.04 11.20 -14.98
C ASP A 37 -7.79 10.33 -15.14
N ARG A 38 -6.71 10.66 -14.41
CA ARG A 38 -5.49 9.83 -14.40
C ARG A 38 -5.74 8.44 -13.83
N MET A 39 -6.60 8.34 -12.83
CA MET A 39 -7.00 7.06 -12.23
C MET A 39 -7.84 6.25 -13.21
N ALA A 40 -8.86 6.86 -13.82
CA ALA A 40 -9.76 6.20 -14.78
C ALA A 40 -9.07 5.79 -16.10
N GLY A 41 -7.97 6.44 -16.47
CA GLY A 41 -7.16 6.07 -17.61
C GLY A 41 -6.17 4.93 -17.32
N ALA A 42 -4.89 5.18 -17.61
CA ALA A 42 -3.84 4.15 -17.63
C ALA A 42 -3.67 3.38 -16.30
N TRP A 43 -3.99 4.00 -15.15
CA TRP A 43 -3.90 3.30 -13.87
C TRP A 43 -4.97 2.21 -13.73
N TYR A 44 -6.23 2.49 -14.07
CA TYR A 44 -7.31 1.53 -13.99
C TYR A 44 -7.15 0.40 -15.01
N ASP A 45 -6.74 0.72 -16.25
CA ASP A 45 -6.41 -0.29 -17.26
C ASP A 45 -5.34 -1.25 -16.76
N ARG A 46 -4.28 -0.72 -16.14
CA ARG A 46 -3.22 -1.54 -15.56
C ARG A 46 -3.71 -2.40 -14.38
N LEU A 47 -4.64 -1.89 -13.57
CA LEU A 47 -5.24 -2.64 -12.47
C LEU A 47 -6.06 -3.83 -13.00
N ARG A 48 -6.79 -3.66 -14.11
CA ARG A 48 -7.50 -4.75 -14.80
C ARG A 48 -6.54 -5.82 -15.29
N ASP A 49 -5.48 -5.43 -16.00
CA ASP A 49 -4.46 -6.37 -16.48
C ASP A 49 -3.82 -7.17 -15.33
N LEU A 50 -3.50 -6.51 -14.22
CA LEU A 50 -2.95 -7.17 -13.03
C LEU A 50 -3.96 -8.11 -12.37
N THR A 51 -5.24 -7.76 -12.38
CA THR A 51 -6.31 -8.60 -11.84
C THR A 51 -6.47 -9.89 -12.65
N ASP A 52 -6.35 -9.81 -13.98
CA ASP A 52 -6.37 -10.98 -14.84
C ASP A 52 -5.12 -11.84 -14.65
N ALA A 53 -3.93 -11.23 -14.61
CA ALA A 53 -2.69 -11.94 -14.30
C ALA A 53 -2.74 -12.62 -12.92
N TYR A 54 -3.35 -11.99 -11.92
CA TYR A 54 -3.55 -12.59 -10.59
C TYR A 54 -4.46 -13.82 -10.66
N ALA A 55 -5.57 -13.73 -11.40
CA ALA A 55 -6.47 -14.86 -11.59
C ALA A 55 -5.81 -16.05 -12.31
N ASP A 56 -4.88 -15.77 -13.22
CA ASP A 56 -4.10 -16.77 -13.95
C ASP A 56 -2.90 -17.32 -13.13
N GLY A 57 -2.62 -16.73 -11.97
CA GLY A 57 -1.50 -17.11 -11.10
C GLY A 57 -0.14 -16.53 -11.52
N ASP A 58 -0.15 -15.59 -12.47
CA ASP A 58 1.03 -14.93 -13.02
C ASP A 58 1.44 -13.65 -12.25
N ALA A 59 0.54 -13.13 -11.41
CA ALA A 59 0.82 -12.02 -10.50
C ALA A 59 0.52 -12.39 -9.05
N LEU A 60 1.28 -11.82 -8.12
CA LEU A 60 1.02 -11.94 -6.68
C LEU A 60 0.04 -10.85 -6.22
N ARG A 61 -0.65 -11.11 -5.11
CA ARG A 61 -1.51 -10.11 -4.46
C ARG A 61 -0.74 -8.86 -4.07
N GLU A 62 0.52 -9.01 -3.67
CA GLU A 62 1.38 -7.88 -3.29
C GLU A 62 1.63 -6.94 -4.48
N GLU A 63 1.58 -7.44 -5.71
CA GLU A 63 1.68 -6.60 -6.92
C GLU A 63 0.40 -5.79 -7.14
N LEU A 64 -0.77 -6.37 -6.86
CA LEU A 64 -2.05 -5.65 -6.85
C LEU A 64 -2.08 -4.57 -5.77
N LEU A 65 -1.65 -4.90 -4.55
CA LEU A 65 -1.60 -3.96 -3.43
C LEU A 65 -0.64 -2.80 -3.71
N ALA A 66 0.56 -3.10 -4.24
CA ALA A 66 1.52 -2.07 -4.63
C ALA A 66 0.96 -1.15 -5.73
N HIS A 67 0.21 -1.69 -6.70
CA HIS A 67 -0.45 -0.90 -7.74
C HIS A 67 -1.60 -0.05 -7.18
N ALA A 68 -2.39 -0.61 -6.26
CA ALA A 68 -3.45 0.11 -5.55
C ALA A 68 -2.89 1.29 -4.73
N GLU A 69 -1.79 1.08 -4.02
CA GLU A 69 -1.08 2.13 -3.26
C GLU A 69 -0.46 3.22 -4.15
N ALA A 70 -0.18 2.90 -5.42
CA ALA A 70 0.33 3.84 -6.42
C ALA A 70 -0.78 4.61 -7.17
N VAL A 71 -2.01 4.59 -6.66
CA VAL A 71 -3.14 5.33 -7.23
C VAL A 71 -2.83 6.82 -7.39
N PRO A 72 -3.24 7.46 -8.50
CA PRO A 72 -3.21 8.91 -8.61
C PRO A 72 -3.96 9.55 -7.43
N ALA A 73 -3.23 10.32 -6.63
CA ALA A 73 -3.73 10.82 -5.35
C ALA A 73 -3.77 12.36 -5.32
N PHE A 74 -4.77 12.89 -4.63
CA PHE A 74 -4.89 14.31 -4.31
C PHE A 74 -4.58 14.53 -2.82
N ARG A 75 -3.44 15.15 -2.52
CA ARG A 75 -2.95 15.34 -1.14
C ARG A 75 -3.85 16.27 -0.32
N LEU A 76 -4.06 15.93 0.95
CA LEU A 76 -4.87 16.68 1.93
C LEU A 76 -4.09 17.07 3.20
N SER A 77 -2.88 16.55 3.37
CA SER A 77 -1.92 16.97 4.40
C SER A 77 -0.47 16.85 3.89
N ASP A 78 0.42 17.62 4.53
CA ASP A 78 1.88 17.43 4.45
C ASP A 78 2.32 16.83 5.80
N GLY A 79 2.31 15.50 5.86
CA GLY A 79 2.44 14.76 7.12
C GLY A 79 1.34 15.16 8.10
N ALA A 80 1.73 15.73 9.24
CA ALA A 80 0.80 16.09 10.32
C ALA A 80 0.07 17.42 10.06
N ALA A 81 0.53 18.23 9.09
CA ALA A 81 -0.04 19.53 8.81
C ALA A 81 -1.18 19.44 7.78
N PRO A 82 -2.42 19.85 8.12
CA PRO A 82 -3.55 19.80 7.17
C PRO A 82 -3.43 20.86 6.06
N LEU A 83 -3.71 20.46 4.81
CA LEU A 83 -3.78 21.37 3.67
C LEU A 83 -5.22 21.85 3.49
N ARG A 84 -5.62 22.85 4.30
CA ARG A 84 -7.00 23.36 4.40
C ARG A 84 -7.66 23.69 3.06
N GLU A 85 -6.94 24.37 2.18
CA GLU A 85 -7.48 24.73 0.86
C GLU A 85 -7.73 23.50 -0.03
N ARG A 86 -6.86 22.48 0.03
CA ARG A 86 -7.07 21.23 -0.70
C ARG A 86 -8.25 20.46 -0.13
N ARG A 87 -8.39 20.42 1.19
CA ARG A 87 -9.56 19.84 1.86
C ARG A 87 -10.87 20.49 1.42
N ARG A 88 -10.91 21.83 1.40
CA ARG A 88 -12.05 22.60 0.88
C ARG A 88 -12.37 22.24 -0.57
N ARG A 89 -11.36 22.17 -1.45
CA ARG A 89 -11.53 21.75 -2.85
C ARG A 89 -12.08 20.34 -3.00
N LEU A 90 -11.67 19.40 -2.15
CA LEU A 90 -12.22 18.04 -2.17
C LEU A 90 -13.70 18.02 -1.78
N THR A 91 -14.09 18.74 -0.73
CA THR A 91 -15.50 18.87 -0.34
C THR A 91 -16.31 19.54 -1.46
N GLU A 92 -15.80 20.61 -2.04
CA GLU A 92 -16.44 21.31 -3.17
C GLU A 92 -16.61 20.40 -4.39
N ALA A 93 -15.60 19.60 -4.73
CA ALA A 93 -15.69 18.61 -5.81
C ALA A 93 -16.73 17.52 -5.53
N ALA A 94 -16.82 17.03 -4.28
CA ALA A 94 -17.78 16.01 -3.88
C ALA A 94 -19.23 16.54 -3.83
N ASP A 95 -19.41 17.79 -3.41
CA ASP A 95 -20.71 18.49 -3.47
C ASP A 95 -21.14 18.76 -4.92
N ALA A 96 -20.17 19.07 -5.79
CA ALA A 96 -20.41 19.26 -7.22
C ALA A 96 -20.76 17.96 -7.92
N HIS A 97 -20.13 16.84 -7.56
CA HIS A 97 -20.39 15.56 -8.21
C HIS A 97 -20.25 14.34 -7.24
N PRO A 98 -21.32 13.54 -7.04
CA PRO A 98 -21.32 12.44 -6.07
C PRO A 98 -20.31 11.32 -6.39
N VAL A 99 -19.95 11.15 -7.67
CA VAL A 99 -18.97 10.16 -8.14
C VAL A 99 -17.60 10.27 -7.43
N ILE A 100 -17.23 11.46 -6.94
CA ILE A 100 -15.98 11.67 -6.18
C ILE A 100 -16.00 10.88 -4.86
N ALA A 101 -17.15 10.84 -4.19
CA ALA A 101 -17.34 10.04 -2.98
C ALA A 101 -17.48 8.55 -3.32
N GLU A 102 -18.18 8.21 -4.41
CA GLU A 102 -18.34 6.81 -4.87
C GLU A 102 -16.99 6.15 -5.18
N VAL A 103 -16.06 6.89 -5.79
CA VAL A 103 -14.70 6.41 -6.04
C VAL A 103 -13.93 6.17 -4.75
N ALA A 104 -14.03 7.07 -3.78
CA ALA A 104 -13.36 6.90 -2.50
C ALA A 104 -13.88 5.66 -1.76
N ALA A 105 -15.19 5.42 -1.81
CA ALA A 105 -15.81 4.22 -1.27
C ALA A 105 -15.34 2.94 -1.99
N TRP A 106 -15.36 2.94 -3.33
CA TRP A 106 -14.85 1.83 -4.13
C TRP A 106 -13.37 1.53 -3.86
N TYR A 107 -12.55 2.57 -3.69
CA TYR A 107 -11.14 2.42 -3.38
C TYR A 107 -10.93 1.86 -1.96
N GLY A 108 -11.76 2.25 -1.01
CA GLY A 108 -11.83 1.65 0.33
C GLY A 108 -12.10 0.14 0.25
N ASP A 109 -13.15 -0.26 -0.48
CA ASP A 109 -13.45 -1.68 -0.71
C ASP A 109 -12.27 -2.44 -1.34
N LEU A 110 -11.56 -1.81 -2.29
CA LEU A 110 -10.39 -2.41 -2.94
C LEU A 110 -9.24 -2.60 -1.96
N ARG A 111 -8.97 -1.59 -1.12
CA ARG A 111 -7.96 -1.65 -0.08
C ARG A 111 -8.27 -2.74 0.92
N ASP A 112 -9.47 -2.77 1.47
CA ASP A 112 -9.90 -3.76 2.45
C ASP A 112 -9.80 -5.20 1.88
N LEU A 113 -10.09 -5.37 0.59
CA LEU A 113 -9.98 -6.67 -0.07
C LEU A 113 -8.53 -7.13 -0.30
N LEU A 114 -7.58 -6.19 -0.44
CA LEU A 114 -6.17 -6.48 -0.73
C LEU A 114 -5.29 -6.49 0.52
N GLU A 115 -5.66 -5.73 1.55
CA GLU A 115 -5.00 -5.74 2.85
C GLU A 115 -5.18 -7.09 3.56
N ASP A 116 -4.22 -7.44 4.40
CA ASP A 116 -4.26 -8.71 5.14
C ASP A 116 -5.26 -8.61 6.30
N ASP A 117 -6.24 -9.52 6.33
CA ASP A 117 -6.97 -9.83 7.55
C ASP A 117 -6.18 -10.88 8.37
N PRO A 118 -5.75 -10.56 9.61
CA PRO A 118 -5.07 -11.52 10.49
C PRO A 118 -5.85 -12.83 10.69
N ASP A 119 -7.18 -12.80 10.55
CA ASP A 119 -8.04 -13.96 10.72
C ASP A 119 -7.99 -14.93 9.52
N ASP A 120 -7.54 -14.45 8.35
CA ASP A 120 -7.38 -15.27 7.13
C ASP A 120 -6.02 -15.99 7.06
N LEU A 121 -5.13 -15.77 8.02
CA LEU A 121 -3.81 -16.40 8.06
C LEU A 121 -3.91 -17.90 8.38
N THR A 122 -3.17 -18.72 7.62
CA THR A 122 -2.97 -20.13 8.00
C THR A 122 -2.21 -20.23 9.33
N PRO A 123 -2.31 -21.36 10.06
CA PRO A 123 -1.61 -21.52 11.34
C PRO A 123 -0.09 -21.28 11.26
N VAL A 124 0.53 -21.60 10.13
CA VAL A 124 1.96 -21.37 9.89
C VAL A 124 2.25 -19.88 9.70
N GLU A 125 1.42 -19.17 8.94
CA GLU A 125 1.58 -17.72 8.72
C GLU A 125 1.35 -16.94 10.02
N ARG A 126 0.36 -17.36 10.82
CA ARG A 126 0.14 -16.80 12.16
C ARG A 126 1.36 -17.01 13.06
N ALA A 127 1.95 -18.20 13.03
CA ALA A 127 3.19 -18.46 13.78
C ALA A 127 4.38 -17.60 13.29
N LEU A 128 4.49 -17.34 11.98
CA LEU A 128 5.50 -16.44 11.43
C LEU A 128 5.27 -14.98 11.85
N HIS A 129 4.02 -14.54 11.87
CA HIS A 129 3.62 -13.24 12.41
C HIS A 129 4.01 -13.10 13.88
N ASP A 130 3.59 -14.05 14.72
CA ASP A 130 3.87 -14.01 16.16
C ASP A 130 5.39 -14.07 16.44
N PHE A 131 6.12 -14.85 15.63
CA PHE A 131 7.58 -14.86 15.66
C PHE A 131 8.17 -13.48 15.32
N GLY A 132 7.69 -12.84 14.24
CA GLY A 132 8.09 -11.49 13.87
C GLY A 132 7.83 -10.48 14.99
N TYR A 133 6.64 -10.50 15.57
CA TYR A 133 6.26 -9.63 16.69
C TYR A 133 7.15 -9.84 17.93
N ALA A 134 7.49 -11.10 18.24
CA ALA A 134 8.42 -11.42 19.33
C ALA A 134 9.86 -10.95 19.04
N VAL A 135 10.34 -11.10 17.79
CA VAL A 135 11.66 -10.61 17.37
C VAL A 135 11.71 -9.08 17.42
N ALA A 136 10.61 -8.40 17.03
CA ALA A 136 10.50 -6.94 17.06
C ALA A 136 10.76 -6.35 18.46
N HIS A 137 10.30 -7.02 19.51
CA HIS A 137 10.56 -6.63 20.90
C HIS A 137 12.06 -6.52 21.21
N GLY A 138 12.86 -7.47 20.72
CA GLY A 138 14.32 -7.45 20.88
C GLY A 138 14.98 -6.48 19.90
N LEU A 139 14.63 -6.56 18.62
CA LEU A 139 15.26 -5.80 17.55
C LEU A 139 15.03 -4.29 17.72
N PHE A 140 13.83 -3.87 18.09
CA PHE A 140 13.45 -2.46 18.21
C PHE A 140 13.33 -1.98 19.67
N LEU A 141 13.98 -2.68 20.60
CA LEU A 141 14.02 -2.25 22.00
C LEU A 141 14.52 -0.81 22.11
N ARG A 142 13.68 0.08 22.68
CA ARG A 142 13.93 1.52 22.81
C ARG A 142 14.14 2.29 21.49
N ALA A 143 13.72 1.74 20.36
CA ALA A 143 13.68 2.50 19.11
C ALA A 143 12.38 3.32 19.06
N SER A 144 12.49 4.65 19.06
CA SER A 144 11.35 5.58 19.00
C SER A 144 11.44 6.57 17.82
N ALA A 145 12.44 6.39 16.96
CA ALA A 145 12.72 7.25 15.83
C ALA A 145 12.90 6.41 14.55
N PRO A 146 12.31 6.81 13.40
CA PRO A 146 12.40 6.07 12.13
C PRO A 146 13.83 5.72 11.72
N GLU A 147 14.78 6.62 11.94
CA GLU A 147 16.19 6.45 11.59
C GLU A 147 16.85 5.33 12.41
N THR A 148 16.41 5.16 13.66
CA THR A 148 16.89 4.07 14.51
C THR A 148 16.25 2.74 14.11
N VAL A 149 14.96 2.74 13.78
CA VAL A 149 14.25 1.55 13.30
C VAL A 149 14.87 1.07 11.99
N VAL A 150 15.01 1.94 11.00
CA VAL A 150 15.55 1.58 9.69
C VAL A 150 17.00 1.08 9.79
N ARG A 151 17.83 1.67 10.67
CA ARG A 151 19.21 1.20 10.88
C ARG A 151 19.23 -0.25 11.38
N ARG A 152 18.31 -0.62 12.28
CA ARG A 152 18.21 -1.98 12.82
C ARG A 152 17.56 -2.95 11.84
N LEU A 153 16.54 -2.52 11.08
CA LEU A 153 15.99 -3.28 9.95
C LEU A 153 17.07 -3.62 8.93
N ARG A 154 17.85 -2.61 8.50
CA ARG A 154 18.96 -2.79 7.55
C ARG A 154 20.01 -3.79 8.06
N LEU A 155 20.26 -3.83 9.38
CA LEU A 155 21.11 -4.86 9.99
C LEU A 155 20.47 -6.24 9.90
N ALA A 156 19.19 -6.38 10.28
CA ALA A 156 18.46 -7.64 10.22
C ALA A 156 18.41 -8.19 8.78
N TYR A 157 18.10 -7.35 7.79
CA TYR A 157 18.13 -7.68 6.37
C TYR A 157 19.50 -8.23 5.94
N ARG A 158 20.60 -7.54 6.28
CA ARG A 158 21.95 -8.02 5.95
C ARG A 158 22.28 -9.37 6.60
N LEU A 159 21.83 -9.60 7.84
CA LEU A 159 22.04 -10.88 8.53
C LEU A 159 21.34 -12.05 7.82
N VAL A 160 20.19 -11.80 7.21
CA VAL A 160 19.47 -12.79 6.39
C VAL A 160 19.88 -12.72 4.92
N GLY A 161 21.05 -12.16 4.59
CA GLY A 161 21.63 -12.18 3.25
C GLY A 161 20.98 -11.24 2.23
N VAL A 162 20.10 -10.32 2.66
CA VAL A 162 19.56 -9.27 1.78
C VAL A 162 20.64 -8.25 1.45
N ARG A 163 20.80 -7.95 0.16
CA ARG A 163 21.75 -6.96 -0.35
C ARG A 163 21.05 -5.62 -0.44
N ILE A 164 21.46 -4.65 0.39
CA ILE A 164 20.96 -3.27 0.30
C ILE A 164 21.60 -2.60 -0.90
N ASP A 165 20.76 -2.06 -1.77
CA ASP A 165 21.15 -1.41 -3.02
C ASP A 165 21.26 0.09 -2.84
N ASP A 166 20.26 0.70 -2.21
CA ASP A 166 20.16 2.16 -2.06
C ASP A 166 19.38 2.54 -0.81
N THR A 167 19.59 3.76 -0.33
CA THR A 167 18.89 4.35 0.81
C THR A 167 18.56 5.81 0.52
N ALA A 168 17.33 6.22 0.78
CA ALA A 168 16.88 7.59 0.58
C ALA A 168 16.09 8.07 1.81
N THR A 169 16.13 9.37 2.06
CA THR A 169 15.35 10.04 3.11
C THR A 169 14.59 11.19 2.46
N ASP A 170 13.26 11.06 2.38
CA ASP A 170 12.36 12.12 1.89
C ASP A 170 10.98 11.94 2.53
N GLY A 171 10.72 12.64 3.64
CA GLY A 171 9.52 12.44 4.47
C GLY A 171 9.46 11.08 5.21
N ALA A 172 10.10 10.05 4.65
CA ALA A 172 10.25 8.70 5.17
C ALA A 172 11.65 8.14 4.88
N GLU A 173 12.09 7.19 5.69
CA GLU A 173 13.32 6.43 5.50
C GLU A 173 13.07 5.26 4.55
N ARG A 174 13.52 5.36 3.31
CA ARG A 174 13.40 4.30 2.30
C ARG A 174 14.67 3.45 2.24
N THR A 175 14.49 2.14 2.10
CA THR A 175 15.57 1.19 1.81
C THR A 175 15.20 0.38 0.58
N THR A 176 16.02 0.45 -0.47
CA THR A 176 15.89 -0.38 -1.67
C THR A 176 16.90 -1.52 -1.59
N PHE A 177 16.49 -2.74 -1.92
CA PHE A 177 17.31 -3.93 -1.75
C PHE A 177 16.95 -5.07 -2.70
N THR A 178 17.88 -6.01 -2.83
CA THR A 178 17.70 -7.26 -3.56
C THR A 178 17.67 -8.43 -2.58
N CYS A 179 16.56 -9.17 -2.57
CA CYS A 179 16.37 -10.34 -1.72
C CYS A 179 16.94 -11.62 -2.37
N PRO A 180 17.76 -12.43 -1.68
CA PRO A 180 18.30 -13.67 -2.23
C PRO A 180 17.22 -14.74 -2.42
N TYR A 181 16.07 -14.59 -1.74
CA TYR A 181 14.99 -15.57 -1.73
C TYR A 181 14.03 -15.47 -2.92
N ARG A 182 14.20 -14.46 -3.79
CA ARG A 182 13.28 -14.16 -4.91
C ARG A 182 12.99 -15.34 -5.83
N ASN A 183 14.00 -16.15 -6.12
CA ASN A 183 13.88 -17.27 -7.06
C ASN A 183 13.68 -18.62 -6.34
N LEU A 184 13.66 -18.64 -5.00
CA LEU A 184 13.47 -19.89 -4.27
C LEU A 184 12.04 -20.38 -4.42
N GLY A 185 11.89 -21.57 -5.00
CA GLY A 185 10.58 -22.16 -5.30
C GLY A 185 9.89 -21.57 -6.54
N ALA A 186 10.59 -20.75 -7.34
CA ALA A 186 9.99 -20.07 -8.48
C ALA A 186 9.41 -21.02 -9.53
N ASP A 187 10.01 -22.20 -9.71
CA ASP A 187 9.54 -23.21 -10.67
C ASP A 187 8.20 -23.87 -10.27
N ARG A 188 7.76 -23.72 -9.01
CA ARG A 188 6.53 -24.35 -8.49
C ARG A 188 5.48 -23.37 -8.03
N CYS A 189 5.88 -22.27 -7.42
CA CYS A 189 4.97 -21.34 -6.76
C CYS A 189 5.03 -19.92 -7.34
N GLY A 190 5.76 -19.73 -8.45
CA GLY A 190 6.02 -18.42 -9.01
C GLY A 190 7.18 -17.70 -8.32
N LYS A 191 7.75 -16.72 -9.03
CA LYS A 191 8.81 -15.86 -8.46
C LYS A 191 8.24 -15.12 -7.25
N ARG A 192 9.12 -14.78 -6.31
CA ARG A 192 8.80 -13.96 -5.12
C ARG A 192 7.83 -14.58 -4.11
N TRP A 193 7.22 -15.74 -4.37
CA TRP A 193 6.30 -16.38 -3.44
C TRP A 193 6.88 -16.55 -2.03
N LEU A 194 8.09 -17.10 -1.89
CA LEU A 194 8.66 -17.29 -0.55
C LEU A 194 8.87 -15.95 0.18
N CYS A 195 9.44 -14.94 -0.49
CA CYS A 195 9.70 -13.67 0.18
C CYS A 195 8.41 -12.86 0.43
N HIS A 196 7.53 -12.73 -0.56
CA HIS A 196 6.39 -11.81 -0.50
C HIS A 196 5.07 -12.44 0.01
N GLU A 197 4.94 -13.77 0.01
CA GLU A 197 3.77 -14.43 0.62
C GLU A 197 4.08 -14.90 2.05
N LYS A 198 5.28 -15.48 2.26
CA LYS A 198 5.61 -16.19 3.51
C LYS A 198 6.52 -15.41 4.43
N LEU A 199 7.65 -14.90 3.94
CA LEU A 199 8.58 -14.16 4.80
C LEU A 199 8.04 -12.79 5.19
N ASP A 200 7.22 -12.17 4.34
CA ASP A 200 6.50 -10.92 4.66
C ASP A 200 5.62 -11.09 5.93
N ARG A 201 5.23 -12.31 6.32
CA ARG A 201 4.50 -12.55 7.59
C ARG A 201 5.34 -12.26 8.82
N VAL A 202 6.66 -12.43 8.74
CA VAL A 202 7.57 -12.02 9.82
C VAL A 202 7.60 -10.48 9.89
N ASP A 203 7.64 -9.82 8.74
CA ASP A 203 7.61 -8.36 8.67
C ASP A 203 6.25 -7.80 9.15
N ASP A 204 5.13 -8.49 8.94
CA ASP A 204 3.81 -8.12 9.48
C ASP A 204 3.83 -8.02 11.01
N GLY A 205 4.54 -8.94 11.68
CA GLY A 205 4.77 -8.84 13.12
C GLY A 205 5.56 -7.58 13.52
N TYR A 206 6.48 -7.11 12.67
CA TYR A 206 7.18 -5.85 12.87
C TYR A 206 6.26 -4.65 12.66
N VAL A 207 5.39 -4.69 11.64
CA VAL A 207 4.38 -3.67 11.37
C VAL A 207 3.50 -3.47 12.59
N THR A 208 2.90 -4.55 13.11
CA THR A 208 2.05 -4.51 14.32
C THR A 208 2.78 -3.90 15.51
N TYR A 209 4.00 -4.35 15.79
CA TYR A 209 4.80 -3.83 16.91
C TYR A 209 5.16 -2.33 16.78
N LEU A 210 5.49 -1.88 15.57
CA LEU A 210 5.92 -0.51 15.32
C LEU A 210 4.73 0.47 15.29
N ALA A 211 3.58 0.04 14.77
CA ALA A 211 2.33 0.80 14.78
C ALA A 211 1.90 1.16 16.21
N GLU A 212 1.96 0.22 17.16
CA GLU A 212 1.71 0.48 18.60
C GLU A 212 2.59 1.59 19.21
N ARG A 213 3.66 1.98 18.51
CA ARG A 213 4.66 2.96 18.94
C ARG A 213 4.66 4.23 18.07
N GLY A 214 3.67 4.40 17.20
CA GLY A 214 3.54 5.57 16.32
C GLY A 214 4.59 5.61 15.22
N ILE A 215 5.02 4.46 14.72
CA ILE A 215 5.95 4.32 13.60
C ILE A 215 5.25 3.54 12.49
N ASP A 216 5.08 4.19 11.35
CA ASP A 216 4.57 3.56 10.14
C ASP A 216 5.72 2.85 9.43
N TYR A 217 5.70 1.52 9.47
CA TYR A 217 6.62 0.68 8.70
C TYR A 217 5.85 -0.01 7.58
N GLN A 218 6.22 0.28 6.34
CA GLN A 218 5.72 -0.46 5.18
C GLN A 218 6.70 -1.58 4.86
N ARG A 219 6.19 -2.81 4.97
CA ARG A 219 6.90 -4.05 4.64
C ARG A 219 7.44 -4.05 3.19
N PRO A 220 8.37 -4.94 2.84
CA PRO A 220 8.93 -5.04 1.49
C PRO A 220 7.89 -5.04 0.37
N ARG A 221 8.01 -4.08 -0.55
CA ARG A 221 7.22 -3.99 -1.79
C ARG A 221 8.11 -4.21 -3.00
N GLY A 222 7.59 -4.84 -4.05
CA GLY A 222 8.32 -4.99 -5.31
C GLY A 222 8.44 -3.66 -6.07
N CYS A 223 9.60 -3.36 -6.64
CA CYS A 223 9.70 -2.28 -7.63
C CYS A 223 9.12 -2.76 -8.96
N ALA A 224 8.25 -1.93 -9.57
CA ALA A 224 7.68 -2.19 -10.89
C ALA A 224 8.79 -2.49 -11.92
N GLY A 225 8.69 -3.63 -12.62
CA GLY A 225 9.64 -4.02 -13.67
C GLY A 225 11.08 -4.31 -13.21
N SER A 226 11.37 -4.39 -11.90
CA SER A 226 12.74 -4.52 -11.39
C SER A 226 12.99 -5.80 -10.57
N ALA A 227 14.27 -6.15 -10.45
CA ALA A 227 14.77 -7.18 -9.54
C ALA A 227 14.62 -6.78 -8.05
N GLN A 228 14.51 -5.48 -7.79
CA GLN A 228 14.61 -4.87 -6.47
C GLN A 228 13.25 -4.78 -5.77
N CYS A 229 13.32 -4.71 -4.45
CA CYS A 229 12.22 -4.39 -3.55
C CYS A 229 12.58 -3.16 -2.73
N TYR A 230 11.60 -2.55 -2.07
CA TYR A 230 11.83 -1.46 -1.14
C TYR A 230 10.95 -1.56 0.10
N SER A 231 11.41 -1.01 1.21
CA SER A 231 10.60 -0.80 2.42
C SER A 231 10.75 0.65 2.88
N THR A 232 9.74 1.18 3.55
CA THR A 232 9.74 2.55 4.08
C THR A 232 9.44 2.54 5.57
N VAL A 233 10.07 3.46 6.31
CA VAL A 233 9.78 3.70 7.73
C VAL A 233 9.58 5.20 7.92
N ALA A 234 8.44 5.59 8.45
CA ALA A 234 8.13 6.98 8.79
C ALA A 234 7.66 7.08 10.24
N ARG A 235 7.65 8.29 10.79
CA ARG A 235 6.77 8.55 11.93
C ARG A 235 5.35 8.37 11.43
N GLU A 236 4.52 7.69 12.22
CA GLU A 236 3.11 7.64 11.92
C GLU A 236 2.61 9.08 11.88
N SER A 237 2.21 9.47 10.68
CA SER A 237 1.62 10.75 10.38
C SER A 237 0.48 10.42 9.44
N PRO A 238 -0.75 10.83 9.75
CA PRO A 238 -1.86 10.60 8.85
C PRO A 238 -1.67 11.50 7.63
N GLU A 239 -0.81 11.08 6.70
CA GLU A 239 -0.86 11.59 5.34
C GLU A 239 -2.24 11.25 4.80
N GLN A 240 -3.06 12.28 4.69
CA GLN A 240 -4.40 12.20 4.16
C GLN A 240 -4.33 12.57 2.70
N TRP A 241 -5.00 11.79 1.88
CA TRP A 241 -5.09 12.02 0.45
C TRP A 241 -6.33 11.31 -0.09
N TRP A 242 -6.97 11.88 -1.09
CA TRP A 242 -8.06 11.22 -1.81
C TRP A 242 -7.47 10.37 -2.96
N PRO A 243 -7.97 9.14 -3.23
CA PRO A 243 -9.20 8.53 -2.70
C PRO A 243 -9.10 7.78 -1.35
N LYS A 244 -7.93 7.65 -0.70
CA LYS A 244 -7.81 6.94 0.59
C LYS A 244 -8.64 7.57 1.73
N THR A 245 -8.72 8.89 1.76
CA THR A 245 -9.55 9.65 2.71
C THR A 245 -10.80 10.12 1.96
N PRO A 246 -12.00 9.57 2.28
CA PRO A 246 -13.23 9.98 1.62
C PRO A 246 -13.62 11.41 2.03
N PRO A 247 -14.40 12.13 1.20
CA PRO A 247 -14.75 13.54 1.45
C PRO A 247 -15.44 13.78 2.81
N ASP A 248 -16.27 12.84 3.27
CA ASP A 248 -17.00 12.90 4.54
C ASP A 248 -16.12 12.68 5.78
N ALA A 249 -14.96 12.03 5.61
CA ALA A 249 -13.96 11.85 6.67
C ALA A 249 -13.05 13.07 6.84
N VAL A 250 -13.17 14.10 5.98
CA VAL A 250 -12.40 15.33 6.10
C VAL A 250 -13.09 16.26 7.10
N SER A 251 -12.59 16.29 8.34
CA SER A 251 -13.06 17.28 9.33
C SER A 251 -12.71 18.71 8.90
N GLU A 252 -13.68 19.62 9.00
CA GLU A 252 -13.43 21.06 9.01
C GLU A 252 -12.70 21.40 10.33
N SER A 253 -11.41 21.71 10.29
CA SER A 253 -10.62 22.15 11.46
C SER A 253 -9.55 23.18 11.09
#